data_AF-A0A154P217-F1
#
_entry.id   AF-A0A154P217-F1
#
_cell.length_a   1.000
_cell.length_b   1.000
_cell.length_c   1.000
_cell.angle_alpha   90.00
_cell.angle_beta   90.00
_cell.angle_gamma   90.00
#
_symmetry.space_group_name_H-M   'P 1'
#
loop_
_entity.id
_entity.type
_entity.pdbx_description
1 polymer ?
#
loop_
_entity_poly.entity_id
_entity_poly.type
_entity_poly.pdbx_seq_one_letter_code
_entity_poly.pdbx_strand_id
1 'polypeptide(L)'
;MCAASSIIINGLFRRKLKLYDRGLVLTSVYSLAGPSILGSFLYEKSITEDLMLYKHGCPLCYELKAAALINTTAILFPIITMPILNLGCAASLGLRVPYLTEVGELAKFWINVVKPASKHLATMFVMNSFIASMLARKQANSMDIIAKVVLLVQKDIREQETFSMIEQTEC
;
A
#
# COMPACT_ATOMS: atom_id res chain seq x y z
N MET A 1 0.27 -8.05 0.74
CA MET A 1 1.67 -7.62 0.50
C MET A 1 2.18 -6.80 1.66
N CYS A 2 1.51 -5.67 1.97
CA CYS A 2 1.89 -4.77 3.06
C CYS A 2 1.99 -5.47 4.43
N ALA A 3 1.03 -6.33 4.76
CA ALA A 3 1.06 -7.19 5.95
C ALA A 3 2.34 -8.03 6.07
N ALA A 4 2.73 -8.74 5.01
CA ALA A 4 3.87 -9.66 5.05
C ALA A 4 5.19 -8.92 5.28
N SER A 5 5.42 -7.83 4.55
CA SER A 5 6.61 -6.97 4.76
C SER A 5 6.64 -6.41 6.18
N SER A 6 5.50 -5.96 6.68
CA SER A 6 5.39 -5.34 8.01
C SER A 6 5.62 -6.33 9.15
N ILE A 7 5.13 -7.57 9.03
CA ILE A 7 5.39 -8.64 10.00
C ILE A 7 6.88 -8.96 10.05
N ILE A 8 7.56 -9.03 8.90
CA ILE A 8 8.99 -9.31 8.86
C ILE A 8 9.78 -8.15 9.49
N ILE A 9 9.41 -6.90 9.18
CA ILE A 9 10.01 -5.71 9.80
C ILE A 9 9.81 -5.73 11.31
N ASN A 10 8.60 -6.04 11.79
CA ASN A 10 8.34 -6.19 13.22
C ASN A 10 9.24 -7.26 13.85
N GLY A 11 9.42 -8.41 13.19
CA GLY A 11 10.33 -9.46 13.63
C GLY A 11 11.79 -8.99 13.78
N LEU A 12 12.27 -8.12 12.89
CA LEU A 12 13.62 -7.54 12.97
C LEU A 12 13.80 -6.68 14.23
N PHE A 13 12.84 -5.79 14.51
CA PHE A 13 12.88 -4.92 15.70
C PHE A 13 12.71 -5.73 16.99
N ARG A 14 11.80 -6.70 17.02
CA ARG A 14 11.57 -7.57 18.20
C ARG A 14 12.78 -8.41 18.56
N ARG A 15 13.47 -8.98 17.56
CA ARG A 15 14.73 -9.73 17.78
C ARG A 15 15.82 -8.86 18.38
N LYS A 16 15.93 -7.59 17.96
CA LYS A 16 16.94 -6.66 18.49
C LYS A 16 16.67 -6.23 19.94
N LEU A 17 15.40 -6.04 20.31
CA LEU A 17 15.00 -5.67 21.67
C LEU A 17 14.76 -6.89 22.59
N LYS A 18 14.87 -8.12 22.07
CA LYS A 18 14.63 -9.38 22.79
C LYS A 18 13.22 -9.47 23.41
N LEU A 19 12.22 -8.90 22.73
CA LEU A 19 10.81 -9.11 23.09
C LEU A 19 10.39 -10.48 22.53
N TYR A 20 10.57 -11.55 23.31
CA TYR A 20 10.18 -12.92 22.94
C TYR A 20 8.67 -13.06 22.78
N ASP A 21 7.93 -13.40 23.84
CA ASP A 21 6.47 -13.56 23.77
C ASP A 21 5.71 -12.32 24.27
N ARG A 22 6.39 -11.44 25.00
CA ARG A 22 5.75 -10.26 25.57
C ARG A 22 5.45 -9.24 24.47
N GLY A 23 4.19 -8.78 24.41
CA GLY A 23 3.72 -7.84 23.39
C GLY A 23 3.60 -8.42 21.98
N LEU A 24 3.73 -9.74 21.81
CA LEU A 24 3.69 -10.39 20.49
C LEU A 24 2.36 -10.16 19.79
N VAL A 25 1.24 -10.38 20.50
CA VAL A 25 -0.10 -10.23 19.94
C VAL A 25 -0.33 -8.78 19.50
N LEU A 26 -0.10 -7.81 20.39
CA LEU A 26 -0.36 -6.40 20.11
C LEU A 26 0.46 -5.88 18.91
N THR A 27 1.77 -6.12 18.91
CA THR A 27 2.66 -5.66 17.84
C THR A 27 2.40 -6.40 16.52
N SER A 28 2.06 -7.69 16.57
CA SER A 28 1.76 -8.48 15.37
C SER A 28 0.43 -8.08 14.75
N VAL A 29 -0.63 -7.91 15.56
CA VAL A 29 -1.94 -7.43 15.11
C VAL A 29 -1.82 -6.05 14.47
N TYR A 30 -1.09 -5.13 15.10
CA TYR A 30 -0.85 -3.82 14.49
C TYR A 30 -0.05 -3.93 13.19
N SER A 31 1.03 -4.73 13.17
CA SER A 31 1.86 -4.92 11.96
C SER A 31 1.09 -5.53 10.80
N LEU A 32 0.04 -6.31 11.09
CA LEU A 32 -0.86 -6.87 10.08
C LEU A 32 -1.90 -5.84 9.64
N ALA A 33 -2.65 -5.28 10.58
CA ALA A 33 -3.83 -4.47 10.31
C ALA A 33 -3.46 -3.05 9.82
N GLY A 34 -2.56 -2.36 10.52
CA GLY A 34 -2.26 -0.95 10.24
C GLY A 34 -1.79 -0.71 8.81
N PRO A 35 -0.70 -1.37 8.37
CA PRO A 35 -0.18 -1.23 7.01
C PRO A 35 -1.14 -1.72 5.93
N SER A 36 -1.98 -2.73 6.23
CA SER A 36 -2.95 -3.26 5.27
C SER A 36 -4.12 -2.32 5.07
N ILE A 37 -4.70 -1.80 6.15
CA ILE A 37 -5.81 -0.84 6.09
C ILE A 37 -5.35 0.44 5.38
N LEU A 38 -4.20 0.98 5.79
CA LEU A 38 -3.65 2.19 5.18
C LEU A 38 -3.27 1.99 3.71
N GLY A 39 -2.66 0.84 3.40
CA GLY A 39 -2.30 0.48 2.03
C GLY A 39 -3.52 0.37 1.12
N SER A 40 -4.56 -0.35 1.55
CA SER A 40 -5.81 -0.47 0.79
C SER A 40 -6.50 0.87 0.59
N PHE A 41 -6.62 1.67 1.65
CA PHE A 41 -7.26 2.98 1.59
C PHE A 41 -6.54 3.95 0.63
N LEU A 42 -5.21 4.03 0.73
CA LEU A 42 -4.43 4.91 -0.16
C LEU A 42 -4.44 4.42 -1.61
N TYR A 43 -4.41 3.11 -1.83
CA TYR A 43 -4.50 2.52 -3.16
C TYR A 43 -5.86 2.79 -3.80
N GLU A 44 -6.94 2.57 -3.06
CA GLU A 44 -8.31 2.82 -3.51
C GLU A 44 -8.51 4.28 -3.91
N LYS A 45 -8.19 5.21 -2.99
CA LYS A 45 -8.35 6.65 -3.20
C LYS A 45 -7.49 7.19 -4.34
N SER A 46 -6.26 6.69 -4.49
CA SER A 46 -5.29 7.31 -5.41
C SER A 46 -5.23 6.64 -6.78
N ILE A 47 -5.67 5.39 -6.89
CA ILE A 47 -5.54 4.61 -8.13
C ILE A 47 -6.91 4.17 -8.57
N THR A 48 -7.66 3.46 -7.73
CA THR A 48 -8.98 2.95 -8.12
C THR A 48 -9.93 4.08 -8.49
N GLU A 49 -10.03 5.14 -7.68
CA GLU A 49 -10.89 6.29 -8.00
C GLU A 49 -10.45 7.01 -9.28
N ASP A 50 -9.16 7.36 -9.41
CA ASP A 50 -8.65 8.05 -10.60
C ASP A 50 -8.89 7.23 -11.89
N LEU A 51 -8.82 5.89 -11.78
CA LEU A 51 -9.06 4.97 -12.88
C LEU A 51 -10.55 4.79 -13.19
N MET A 52 -11.43 4.78 -12.17
CA MET A 52 -12.88 4.74 -12.34
C MET A 52 -13.43 6.02 -12.97
N LEU A 53 -12.86 7.18 -12.62
CA LEU A 53 -13.22 8.46 -13.23
C LEU A 53 -12.63 8.63 -14.65
N TYR A 54 -11.93 7.61 -15.17
CA TYR A 54 -11.29 7.60 -16.48
C TYR A 54 -10.45 8.87 -16.75
N LYS A 55 -9.74 9.36 -15.72
CA LYS A 55 -8.81 10.47 -15.91
C LYS A 55 -7.73 10.04 -16.90
N HIS A 56 -7.57 10.81 -17.98
CA HIS A 56 -6.52 10.61 -18.97
C HIS A 56 -5.15 10.60 -18.29
N GLY A 57 -4.61 9.41 -18.06
CA GLY A 57 -3.33 9.18 -17.39
C GLY A 57 -2.57 8.07 -18.08
N CYS A 58 -1.26 8.21 -18.18
CA CYS A 58 -0.43 7.20 -18.83
C CYS A 58 -0.44 5.89 -18.01
N PRO A 59 -0.53 4.70 -18.62
CA PRO A 59 -0.59 3.43 -17.88
C PRO A 59 0.67 3.23 -17.02
N LEU A 60 1.83 3.66 -17.52
CA LEU A 60 3.09 3.64 -16.78
C LEU A 60 3.06 4.56 -15.54
N CYS A 61 2.33 5.66 -15.59
CA CYS A 61 2.17 6.61 -14.49
C CYS A 61 1.45 5.94 -13.32
N TYR A 62 0.39 5.18 -13.61
CA TYR A 62 -0.35 4.42 -12.60
C TYR A 62 0.49 3.29 -12.01
N GLU A 63 1.31 2.60 -12.81
CA GLU A 63 2.23 1.57 -12.32
C GLU A 63 3.25 2.15 -11.33
N LEU A 64 3.91 3.25 -11.70
CA LEU A 64 4.90 3.91 -10.84
C LEU A 64 4.26 4.47 -9.57
N LYS A 65 3.06 5.08 -9.68
CA LYS A 65 2.29 5.58 -8.54
C LYS A 65 1.91 4.43 -7.59
N ALA A 66 1.45 3.30 -8.12
CA ALA A 66 1.13 2.10 -7.36
C ALA A 66 2.35 1.55 -6.62
N ALA A 67 3.48 1.38 -7.32
CA ALA A 67 4.71 0.90 -6.70
C ALA A 67 5.17 1.84 -5.58
N ALA A 68 5.14 3.16 -5.80
CA ALA A 68 5.53 4.13 -4.78
C ALA A 68 4.62 4.07 -3.54
N LEU A 69 3.30 4.05 -3.71
CA LEU A 69 2.33 4.00 -2.61
C LEU A 69 2.44 2.71 -1.80
N ILE A 70 2.54 1.56 -2.49
CA ILE A 70 2.68 0.27 -1.84
C ILE A 70 4.01 0.17 -1.10
N ASN A 71 5.12 0.62 -1.66
CA ASN A 71 6.40 0.60 -0.92
C ASN A 71 6.39 1.55 0.28
N THR A 72 5.78 2.72 0.16
CA THR A 72 5.67 3.67 1.26
C THR A 72 4.89 3.06 2.42
N THR A 73 3.78 2.38 2.14
CA THR A 73 2.93 1.76 3.17
C THR A 73 3.48 0.43 3.67
N ALA A 74 4.11 -0.38 2.83
CA ALA A 74 4.61 -1.70 3.18
C ALA A 74 5.99 -1.70 3.85
N ILE A 75 6.80 -0.65 3.62
CA ILE A 75 8.19 -0.57 4.09
C ILE A 75 8.41 0.68 4.92
N LEU A 76 8.15 1.87 4.37
CA LEU A 76 8.47 3.12 5.05
C LEU A 76 7.65 3.30 6.34
N PHE A 77 6.35 3.07 6.26
CA PHE A 77 5.42 3.16 7.39
C PHE A 77 5.78 2.20 8.55
N PRO A 78 5.98 0.88 8.33
CA PRO A 78 6.39 -0.02 9.41
C PRO A 78 7.81 0.27 9.91
N ILE A 79 8.75 0.74 9.07
CA ILE A 79 10.08 1.14 9.57
C ILE A 79 9.99 2.24 10.61
N ILE A 80 9.01 3.15 10.50
CA ILE A 80 8.77 4.25 11.45
C ILE A 80 7.92 3.81 12.64
N THR A 81 6.82 3.10 12.40
CA THR A 81 5.86 2.76 13.45
C THR A 81 6.29 1.59 14.32
N MET A 82 6.97 0.58 13.76
CA MET A 82 7.44 -0.59 14.51
C MET A 82 8.43 -0.28 15.63
N PRO A 83 9.48 0.57 15.45
CA PRO A 83 10.37 0.89 16.56
C PRO A 83 9.63 1.62 17.68
N ILE A 84 8.74 2.56 17.36
CA ILE A 84 7.96 3.30 18.37
C ILE A 84 7.10 2.34 19.19
N LEU A 85 6.37 1.44 18.52
CA LEU A 85 5.52 0.46 19.20
C LEU A 85 6.31 -0.53 20.04
N ASN A 86 7.43 -1.04 19.51
CA ASN A 86 8.26 -2.00 20.23
C ASN A 86 8.98 -1.34 21.42
N LEU A 87 9.40 -0.09 21.31
CA LEU A 87 9.99 0.67 22.41
C LEU A 87 8.95 0.99 23.49
N GLY A 88 7.74 1.41 23.10
CA GLY A 88 6.64 1.63 24.04
C GLY A 88 6.26 0.35 24.79
N CYS A 89 6.22 -0.78 24.10
CA CYS A 89 5.99 -2.08 24.72
C CYS A 89 7.15 -2.52 25.62
N ALA A 90 8.40 -2.25 25.25
CA ALA A 90 9.55 -2.56 26.08
C ALA A 90 9.59 -1.70 27.35
N ALA A 91 9.25 -0.40 27.23
CA ALA A 91 9.15 0.52 28.34
C ALA A 91 8.04 0.12 29.32
N SER A 92 6.87 -0.30 28.83
CA SER A 92 5.78 -0.78 29.70
C SER A 92 6.13 -2.07 30.45
N LEU A 93 7.11 -2.83 29.96
CA LEU A 93 7.64 -4.03 30.61
C LEU A 93 8.80 -3.74 31.58
N GLY A 94 9.21 -2.47 31.73
CA GLY A 94 10.33 -2.07 32.61
C GLY A 94 11.72 -2.41 32.05
N LEU A 95 11.84 -2.67 30.75
CA LEU A 95 13.14 -2.89 30.11
C LEU A 95 13.87 -1.55 29.94
N ARG A 96 15.21 -1.57 30.09
CA ARG A 96 16.05 -0.40 29.83
C ARG A 96 16.09 -0.13 28.33
N VAL A 97 15.28 0.81 27.87
CA VAL A 97 15.20 1.27 26.48
C VAL A 97 15.54 2.75 26.39
N PRO A 98 16.08 3.22 25.25
CA PRO A 98 16.31 4.65 25.05
C PRO A 98 14.97 5.40 25.14
N TYR A 99 14.96 6.49 25.92
CA TYR A 99 13.79 7.35 26.03
C TYR A 99 13.56 8.09 24.70
N LEU A 100 12.29 8.40 24.40
CA LEU A 100 11.93 9.16 23.20
C LEU A 100 12.54 10.58 23.17
N THR A 101 12.98 11.10 24.32
CA THR A 101 13.68 12.37 24.46
C THR A 101 15.14 12.32 23.98
N GLU A 102 15.76 11.14 23.95
CA GLU A 102 17.15 10.92 23.54
C GLU A 102 17.24 10.60 22.04
N VAL A 103 16.95 11.59 21.20
CA VAL A 103 16.87 11.43 19.73
C VAL A 103 18.12 10.82 19.10
N GLY A 104 19.31 11.10 19.64
CA GLY A 104 20.58 10.57 19.13
C GLY A 104 20.73 9.06 19.36
N GLU A 105 20.42 8.58 20.56
CA GLU A 105 20.46 7.14 20.88
C GLU A 105 19.35 6.38 20.17
N LEU A 106 18.18 7.00 20.02
CA LEU A 106 17.07 6.46 19.24
C LEU A 106 17.44 6.29 17.76
N ALA A 107 18.07 7.30 17.15
CA ALA A 107 18.52 7.24 15.75
C ALA A 107 19.61 6.17 15.56
N LYS A 108 20.58 6.08 16.48
CA LYS A 108 21.61 5.02 16.46
C LYS A 108 20.98 3.64 16.56
N PHE A 109 20.03 3.43 17.47
CA PHE A 109 19.28 2.18 17.58
C PHE A 109 18.59 1.83 16.27
N TRP A 110 17.91 2.81 15.68
CA TRP A 110 17.17 2.62 14.44
C TRP A 110 18.08 2.24 13.26
N ILE A 111 19.19 2.95 13.08
CA ILE A 111 20.21 2.64 12.07
C ILE A 111 20.82 1.25 12.33
N ASN A 112 21.11 0.89 13.57
CA ASN A 112 21.67 -0.42 13.93
C ASN A 112 20.71 -1.59 13.65
N VAL A 113 19.40 -1.35 13.62
CA VAL A 113 18.40 -2.37 13.25
C VAL A 113 18.23 -2.42 11.73
N VAL A 114 18.12 -1.28 11.08
CA VAL A 114 17.80 -1.18 9.64
C VAL A 114 19.01 -1.50 8.76
N LYS A 115 20.21 -1.01 9.10
CA LYS A 115 21.44 -1.22 8.32
C LYS A 115 21.74 -2.69 8.02
N PRO A 116 21.74 -3.63 8.98
CA PRO A 116 21.98 -5.05 8.67
C PRO A 116 20.85 -5.68 7.86
N ALA A 117 19.63 -5.17 7.96
CA ALA A 117 18.48 -5.66 7.22
C ALA A 117 18.29 -5.00 5.84
N SER A 118 19.13 -4.02 5.48
CA SER A 118 19.01 -3.22 4.25
C SER A 118 18.91 -4.05 2.97
N LYS A 119 19.67 -5.14 2.86
CA LYS A 119 19.60 -6.06 1.71
C LYS A 119 18.23 -6.75 1.61
N HIS A 120 17.70 -7.23 2.73
CA HIS A 120 16.37 -7.84 2.76
C HIS A 120 15.27 -6.81 2.45
N LEU A 121 15.40 -5.60 2.97
CA LEU A 121 14.47 -4.51 2.68
C LEU A 121 14.51 -4.13 1.19
N ALA A 122 15.69 -4.09 0.57
CA ALA A 122 15.84 -3.84 -0.86
C ALA A 122 15.18 -4.95 -1.70
N THR A 123 15.35 -6.22 -1.33
CA THR A 123 14.65 -7.32 -2.03
C THR A 123 13.13 -7.23 -1.90
N MET A 124 12.64 -6.85 -0.71
CA MET A 124 11.20 -6.63 -0.51
C MET A 124 10.69 -5.45 -1.33
N PHE A 125 11.46 -4.38 -1.41
CA PHE A 125 11.12 -3.20 -2.21
C PHE A 125 10.94 -3.58 -3.69
N VAL A 126 11.87 -4.34 -4.26
CA VAL A 126 11.78 -4.80 -5.65
C VAL A 126 10.56 -5.71 -5.84
N MET A 127 10.36 -6.68 -4.96
CA MET A 127 9.22 -7.60 -5.05
C MET A 127 7.87 -6.88 -4.91
N ASN A 128 7.75 -5.98 -3.94
CA ASN A 128 6.54 -5.17 -3.74
C ASN A 128 6.27 -4.28 -4.96
N SER A 129 7.30 -3.64 -5.51
CA SER A 129 7.20 -2.83 -6.73
C SER A 129 6.71 -3.66 -7.92
N PHE A 130 7.32 -4.84 -8.12
CA PHE A 130 6.99 -5.72 -9.23
C PHE A 130 5.52 -6.14 -9.17
N ILE A 131 5.06 -6.62 -8.01
CA ILE A 131 3.70 -7.12 -7.89
C ILE A 131 2.67 -5.97 -7.91
N ALA A 132 2.99 -4.82 -7.30
CA ALA A 132 2.15 -3.63 -7.38
C ALA A 132 1.99 -3.15 -8.84
N SER A 133 3.07 -3.17 -9.62
CA SER A 133 3.04 -2.78 -11.03
C SER A 133 2.23 -3.78 -11.87
N MET A 134 2.42 -5.08 -11.65
CA MET A 134 1.61 -6.10 -12.31
C MET A 134 0.11 -5.95 -12.01
N LEU A 135 -0.23 -5.67 -10.75
CA LEU A 135 -1.61 -5.46 -10.32
C LEU A 135 -2.20 -4.20 -10.98
N ALA A 136 -1.49 -3.08 -10.91
CA ALA A 136 -1.92 -1.82 -11.52
C ALA A 136 -2.12 -1.95 -13.03
N ARG A 137 -1.22 -2.66 -13.74
CA ARG A 137 -1.35 -2.91 -15.18
C ARG A 137 -2.60 -3.72 -15.51
N LYS A 138 -2.86 -4.80 -14.75
CA LYS A 138 -4.07 -5.60 -14.94
C LYS A 138 -5.33 -4.76 -14.69
N GLN A 139 -5.31 -3.95 -13.63
CA GLN A 139 -6.44 -3.07 -13.30
C GLN A 139 -6.69 -2.03 -14.40
N ALA A 140 -5.64 -1.38 -14.92
CA ALA A 140 -5.75 -0.43 -16.03
C ALA A 140 -6.35 -1.09 -17.28
N ASN A 141 -5.86 -2.26 -17.67
CA ASN A 141 -6.38 -2.96 -18.84
C ASN A 141 -7.85 -3.39 -18.67
N SER A 142 -8.25 -3.83 -17.47
CA SER A 142 -9.65 -4.16 -17.18
C SER A 142 -10.55 -2.93 -17.29
N MET A 143 -10.11 -1.77 -16.81
CA MET A 143 -10.89 -0.54 -16.90
C MET A 143 -11.02 -0.03 -18.33
N ASP A 144 -9.97 -0.16 -19.15
CA ASP A 144 -10.03 0.18 -20.58
C ASP A 144 -11.07 -0.67 -21.33
N ILE A 145 -11.17 -1.97 -21.00
CA ILE A 145 -12.18 -2.86 -21.58
C ILE A 145 -13.59 -2.40 -21.18
N ILE A 146 -13.80 -2.12 -19.89
CA ILE A 146 -15.10 -1.65 -19.38
C ILE A 146 -15.50 -0.33 -20.06
N ALA A 147 -14.56 0.61 -20.19
CA ALA A 147 -14.81 1.89 -20.85
C ALA A 147 -15.22 1.70 -22.32
N LYS A 148 -14.56 0.79 -23.06
CA LYS A 148 -14.94 0.46 -24.44
C LYS A 148 -16.35 -0.11 -24.53
N VAL A 149 -16.72 -1.03 -23.64
CA VAL A 149 -18.06 -1.63 -23.61
C VAL A 149 -19.12 -0.56 -23.32
N VAL A 150 -18.88 0.31 -22.32
CA VAL A 150 -19.81 1.41 -22.01
C VAL A 150 -20.01 2.35 -23.19
N LEU A 151 -18.93 2.68 -23.92
CA LEU A 151 -19.02 3.53 -25.11
C LEU A 151 -19.78 2.86 -26.26
N LEU A 152 -19.67 1.55 -26.44
CA LEU A 152 -20.44 0.81 -27.44
C LEU A 152 -21.93 0.80 -27.07
N VAL A 153 -22.26 0.47 -25.83
CA VAL A 153 -23.66 0.48 -25.34
C VAL A 153 -24.28 1.88 -25.47
N GLN A 154 -23.53 2.94 -25.18
CA GLN A 154 -24.03 4.32 -25.37
C GLN A 154 -24.27 4.69 -26.84
N LYS A 155 -23.51 4.12 -27.77
CA LYS A 155 -23.75 4.32 -29.20
C LYS A 155 -25.00 3.58 -29.65
N ASP A 156 -25.17 2.32 -29.25
CA ASP A 156 -26.34 1.50 -29.59
C ASP A 156 -27.64 2.15 -29.09
N ILE A 157 -27.64 2.67 -27.84
CA ILE A 157 -28.79 3.41 -27.27
C ILE A 157 -29.09 4.68 -28.10
N ARG A 158 -28.06 5.44 -28.48
CA ARG A 158 -28.22 6.68 -29.26
C ARG A 158 -28.74 6.39 -30.68
N GLU A 159 -28.29 5.31 -31.31
CA GLU A 159 -28.79 4.89 -32.63
C GLU A 159 -30.27 4.48 -32.55
N GLN A 160 -30.69 3.76 -31.50
CA GLN A 160 -32.10 3.44 -31.26
C GLN A 160 -32.97 4.69 -31.06
N GLU A 161 -32.51 5.66 -30.27
CA GLU A 161 -33.21 6.95 -30.08
C GLU A 161 -33.30 7.75 -31.38
N THR A 162 -32.28 7.68 -32.24
CA THR A 162 -32.31 8.37 -33.54
C THR A 162 -33.32 7.72 -34.48
N PHE A 163 -33.41 6.38 -34.48
CA PHE A 163 -34.36 5.65 -35.31
C PHE A 163 -35.82 5.94 -34.93
N SER A 164 -36.11 6.02 -33.63
CA SER A 164 -37.47 6.33 -33.15
C SER A 164 -37.90 7.77 -33.45
N MET A 165 -36.97 8.74 -33.50
CA MET A 165 -37.28 10.11 -33.91
C MET A 165 -37.53 10.25 -35.42
N ILE A 166 -36.83 9.47 -36.26
CA ILE A 166 -37.06 9.45 -37.71
C ILE A 166 -38.44 8.83 -38.02
N GLU A 167 -38.79 7.72 -37.36
CA GLU A 167 -40.09 7.07 -37.56
C GLU A 167 -41.28 7.99 -37.15
N GLN A 168 -41.09 8.88 -36.17
CA GLN A 168 -42.11 9.87 -35.79
C GLN A 168 -42.23 11.07 -36.75
N THR A 169 -41.25 11.31 -37.63
CA THR A 169 -41.30 12.43 -38.59
C THR A 169 -41.83 12.02 -39.97
N GLU A 170 -41.96 10.71 -40.24
CA GLU A 170 -42.55 10.17 -41.46
C GLU A 170 -44.07 9.88 -41.34
N CYS A 171 -44.69 10.22 -40.21
CA CYS A 171 -46.15 10.24 -40.00
C CYS A 171 -46.69 11.67 -39.91
#